data_AF-A0A7J5W1X6-F1
#
_entry.id   AF-A0A7J5W1X6-F1
#
_cell.length_a   1.000
_cell.length_b   1.000
_cell.length_c   1.000
_cell.angle_alpha   90.00
_cell.angle_beta   90.00
_cell.angle_gamma   90.00
#
_symmetry.space_group_name_H-M   'P 1'
#
loop_
_entity.id
_entity.type
_entity.pdbx_description
1 polymer ?
#
loop_
_entity_poly.entity_id
_entity_poly.type
_entity_poly.pdbx_seq_one_letter_code
_entity_poly.pdbx_strand_id
1 'polypeptide(L)'
;MKKSLLILIFTVLATAAYSQKKQLVEYKEDIIKMAIAELDIASRGPDGAIYKEAAGISGQYVFDITIREKGKTATVFVVNDGINPINMQNRLKDIVKQFRYSFKVPKGKSYKFEYTFNF
;
A
#
# COMPACT_ATOMS: atom_id res chain seq x y z
N MET A 1 16.45 -17.41 40.00
CA MET A 1 16.51 -18.09 38.68
C MET A 1 15.31 -17.77 37.78
N LYS A 2 14.05 -17.96 38.21
CA LYS A 2 12.86 -17.67 37.38
C LYS A 2 12.70 -16.20 36.94
N LYS A 3 13.04 -15.23 37.80
CA LYS A 3 12.99 -13.79 37.49
C LYS A 3 14.07 -13.35 36.47
N SER A 4 15.26 -13.95 36.56
CA SER A 4 16.37 -13.68 35.65
C SER A 4 16.12 -14.24 34.23
N LEU A 5 15.42 -15.38 34.13
CA LEU A 5 15.00 -15.97 32.87
C LEU A 5 13.94 -15.11 32.16
N LEU A 6 12.99 -14.55 32.92
CA LEU A 6 11.97 -13.64 32.40
C LEU A 6 12.57 -12.34 31.85
N ILE A 7 13.57 -11.78 32.54
CA ILE A 7 14.28 -10.57 32.09
C ILE A 7 15.03 -10.85 30.77
N LEU A 8 15.67 -12.02 30.65
CA LEU A 8 16.40 -12.41 29.44
C LEU A 8 15.47 -12.60 28.23
N ILE A 9 14.29 -13.18 28.43
CA ILE A 9 13.27 -13.33 27.38
C ILE A 9 12.77 -11.96 26.91
N PHE A 10 12.61 -11.01 27.83
CA PHE A 10 12.14 -9.66 27.50
C PHE A 10 13.18 -8.85 26.70
N THR A 11 14.47 -9.01 26.97
CA THR A 11 15.54 -8.35 26.20
C THR A 11 15.71 -8.91 24.80
N VAL A 12 15.53 -10.22 24.60
CA VAL A 12 15.61 -10.84 23.25
C VAL A 12 14.45 -10.36 22.36
N LEU A 13 13.24 -10.25 22.92
CA LEU A 13 12.07 -9.70 22.19
C LEU A 13 12.26 -8.22 21.83
N ALA A 14 12.91 -7.42 22.69
CA ALA A 14 13.19 -6.02 22.42
C ALA A 14 14.15 -5.81 21.23
N THR A 15 15.08 -6.74 20.98
CA THR A 15 15.99 -6.64 19.82
C THR A 15 15.33 -6.98 18.48
N ALA A 16 14.25 -7.76 18.47
CA ALA A 16 13.51 -8.08 17.25
C ALA A 16 12.68 -6.89 16.71
N ALA A 17 12.47 -5.86 17.53
CA ALA A 17 11.73 -4.65 17.15
C ALA A 17 12.57 -3.63 16.35
N TYR A 18 13.86 -3.88 16.11
CA TYR A 18 14.73 -2.98 15.37
C TYR A 18 14.55 -3.13 13.85
N SER A 19 13.61 -2.35 13.31
CA SER A 19 13.68 -1.71 11.98
C SER A 19 14.15 -2.62 10.83
N GLN A 20 13.24 -3.45 10.31
CA GLN A 20 13.43 -4.05 8.99
C GLN A 20 13.48 -2.91 7.96
N LYS A 21 14.68 -2.63 7.41
CA LYS A 21 14.84 -1.67 6.31
C LYS A 21 13.96 -2.15 5.16
N LYS A 22 13.04 -1.28 4.69
CA LYS A 22 12.19 -1.58 3.53
C LYS A 22 13.00 -2.21 2.40
N GLN A 23 12.58 -3.39 1.94
CA GLN A 23 13.22 -4.13 0.88
C GLN A 23 13.26 -3.30 -0.42
N LEU A 24 14.39 -3.31 -1.11
CA LEU A 24 14.50 -2.76 -2.46
C LEU A 24 14.08 -3.84 -3.45
N VAL A 25 13.13 -3.53 -4.32
CA VAL A 25 12.67 -4.42 -5.40
C VAL A 25 13.10 -3.78 -6.70
N GLU A 26 13.82 -4.50 -7.54
CA GLU A 26 14.48 -3.92 -8.73
C GLU A 26 13.77 -4.26 -10.05
N TYR A 27 13.18 -5.45 -10.13
CA TYR A 27 12.50 -5.93 -11.33
C TYR A 27 11.09 -5.34 -11.44
N LYS A 28 10.77 -4.84 -12.63
CA LYS A 28 9.47 -4.19 -12.92
C LYS A 28 8.28 -5.09 -12.58
N GLU A 29 8.33 -6.35 -12.99
CA GLU A 29 7.25 -7.31 -12.80
C GLU A 29 7.00 -7.58 -11.31
N ASP A 30 8.07 -7.77 -10.54
CA ASP A 30 7.98 -7.96 -9.09
C ASP A 30 7.44 -6.71 -8.38
N ILE A 31 7.87 -5.51 -8.80
CA ILE A 31 7.35 -4.24 -8.27
C ILE A 31 5.84 -4.14 -8.48
N ILE A 32 5.36 -4.44 -9.69
CA ILE A 32 3.93 -4.36 -10.02
C ILE A 32 3.16 -5.43 -9.23
N LYS A 33 3.66 -6.67 -9.20
CA LYS A 33 3.03 -7.77 -8.45
C LYS A 33 2.91 -7.45 -6.96
N MET A 34 3.98 -6.94 -6.34
CA MET A 34 3.96 -6.54 -4.93
C MET A 34 3.04 -5.33 -4.68
N ALA A 35 3.03 -4.35 -5.59
CA ALA A 35 2.14 -3.20 -5.49
C ALA A 35 0.66 -3.62 -5.52
N ILE A 36 0.30 -4.49 -6.45
CA ILE A 36 -1.05 -5.05 -6.57
C ILE A 36 -1.43 -5.82 -5.30
N ALA A 37 -0.53 -6.67 -4.79
CA ALA A 37 -0.78 -7.43 -3.57
C ALA A 37 -0.99 -6.54 -2.34
N GLU A 38 -0.19 -5.47 -2.18
CA GLU A 38 -0.38 -4.52 -1.08
C GLU A 38 -1.67 -3.71 -1.20
N LEU A 39 -2.07 -3.32 -2.42
CA LEU A 39 -3.34 -2.64 -2.66
C LEU A 39 -4.54 -3.56 -2.40
N ASP A 40 -4.45 -4.83 -2.78
CA ASP A 40 -5.45 -5.86 -2.47
C ASP A 40 -5.62 -5.98 -0.96
N ILE A 41 -4.52 -6.13 -0.22
CA ILE A 41 -4.57 -6.24 1.25
C ILE A 41 -5.13 -4.96 1.87
N ALA A 42 -4.72 -3.79 1.37
CA ALA A 42 -5.17 -2.50 1.89
C ALA A 42 -6.64 -2.21 1.60
N SER A 43 -7.24 -2.85 0.58
CA SER A 43 -8.61 -2.60 0.13
C SER A 43 -9.63 -3.71 0.46
N ARG A 44 -9.22 -4.97 0.69
CA ARG A 44 -10.15 -6.11 0.85
C ARG A 44 -10.81 -6.29 2.22
N GLY A 45 -10.38 -5.58 3.26
CA GLY A 45 -10.84 -5.92 4.62
C GLY A 45 -10.94 -4.73 5.56
N PRO A 46 -11.71 -4.88 6.66
CA PRO A 46 -11.97 -3.83 7.64
C PRO A 46 -10.69 -3.29 8.29
N ASP A 47 -9.60 -4.06 8.27
CA ASP A 47 -8.29 -3.65 8.78
C ASP A 47 -7.39 -2.95 7.76
N GLY A 48 -7.74 -2.99 6.48
CA GLY A 48 -7.00 -2.37 5.39
C GLY A 48 -6.98 -0.85 5.51
N ALA A 49 -5.80 -0.25 5.30
CA ALA A 49 -5.63 1.20 5.40
C ALA A 49 -6.54 1.96 4.41
N ILE A 50 -6.64 1.46 3.17
CA ILE A 50 -7.50 2.08 2.15
C ILE A 50 -8.97 1.82 2.47
N TYR A 51 -9.35 0.60 2.87
CA TYR A 51 -10.73 0.25 3.20
C TYR A 51 -11.30 1.11 4.34
N LYS A 52 -10.52 1.33 5.41
CA LYS A 52 -10.91 2.19 6.54
C LYS A 52 -11.23 3.61 6.10
N GLU A 53 -10.37 4.20 5.27
CA GLU A 53 -10.54 5.57 4.78
C GLU A 53 -11.61 5.68 3.68
N ALA A 54 -11.81 4.60 2.91
CA ALA A 54 -12.80 4.47 1.85
C ALA A 54 -14.20 4.11 2.37
N ALA A 55 -14.46 4.22 3.67
CA ALA A 55 -15.79 3.95 4.24
C ALA A 55 -16.90 4.72 3.50
N GLY A 56 -17.91 3.99 3.01
CA GLY A 56 -19.03 4.51 2.23
C GLY A 56 -18.77 4.64 0.73
N ILE A 57 -17.60 4.23 0.22
CA ILE A 57 -17.34 4.06 -1.20
C ILE A 57 -17.77 2.64 -1.58
N SER A 58 -18.54 2.50 -2.66
CA SER A 58 -18.96 1.22 -3.23
C SER A 58 -18.79 1.24 -4.74
N GLY A 59 -18.70 0.05 -5.33
CA GLY A 59 -18.58 -0.13 -6.76
C GLY A 59 -17.14 -0.42 -7.21
N GLN A 60 -16.93 -0.32 -8.52
CA GLN A 60 -15.68 -0.67 -9.17
C GLN A 60 -14.96 0.58 -9.64
N TYR A 61 -13.69 0.75 -9.28
CA TYR A 61 -12.88 1.91 -9.67
C TYR A 61 -11.60 1.45 -10.33
N VAL A 62 -11.39 1.81 -11.59
CA VAL A 62 -10.19 1.47 -12.35
C VAL A 62 -9.23 2.66 -12.35
N PHE A 63 -8.06 2.50 -11.74
CA PHE A 63 -7.06 3.55 -11.62
C PHE A 63 -5.72 3.17 -12.25
N ASP A 64 -5.14 4.17 -12.91
CA ASP A 64 -3.76 4.16 -13.38
C ASP A 64 -2.85 4.74 -12.28
N ILE A 65 -2.11 3.88 -11.60
CA ILE A 65 -1.29 4.22 -10.44
C ILE A 65 0.18 4.23 -10.86
N THR A 66 0.90 5.28 -10.46
CA THR A 66 2.36 5.34 -10.66
C THR A 66 3.08 5.37 -9.33
N ILE A 67 4.01 4.43 -9.14
CA ILE A 67 4.90 4.37 -7.97
C ILE A 67 6.25 4.95 -8.32
N ARG A 68 6.80 5.74 -7.40
CA ARG A 68 8.15 6.28 -7.46
C ARG A 68 8.81 6.15 -6.09
N GLU A 69 10.15 6.23 -6.09
CA GLU A 69 11.04 6.46 -4.95
C GLU A 69 10.47 6.25 -3.53
N LYS A 70 11.10 5.36 -2.76
CA LYS A 70 10.69 5.04 -1.38
C LYS A 70 9.27 4.45 -1.25
N GLY A 71 8.71 3.93 -2.35
CA GLY A 71 7.38 3.30 -2.36
C GLY A 71 6.27 4.34 -2.19
N LYS A 72 6.41 5.51 -2.80
CA LYS A 72 5.36 6.54 -2.79
C LYS A 72 4.52 6.45 -4.05
N THR A 73 3.21 6.56 -3.89
CA THR A 73 2.32 6.87 -5.00
C THR A 73 2.63 8.28 -5.52
N ALA A 74 3.08 8.38 -6.76
CA ALA A 74 3.40 9.64 -7.43
C ALA A 74 2.16 10.26 -8.07
N THR A 75 1.41 9.47 -8.84
CA THR A 75 0.19 9.89 -9.52
C THR A 75 -0.85 8.78 -9.48
N VAL A 76 -2.12 9.19 -9.45
CA VAL A 76 -3.29 8.32 -9.56
C VAL A 76 -4.20 8.96 -10.59
N PHE A 77 -4.43 8.28 -11.70
CA PHE A 77 -5.33 8.71 -12.76
C PHE A 77 -6.57 7.84 -12.75
N VAL A 78 -7.72 8.46 -12.91
CA VAL A 78 -8.98 7.73 -13.06
C VAL A 78 -9.10 7.29 -14.51
N VAL A 79 -9.20 5.98 -14.74
CA VAL A 79 -9.60 5.42 -16.03
C VAL A 79 -11.13 5.47 -16.04
N ASN A 80 -11.67 6.61 -16.47
CA ASN A 80 -13.08 6.97 -16.32
C ASN A 80 -13.99 6.00 -17.12
N ASP A 81 -14.91 5.33 -16.43
CA ASP A 81 -15.97 4.50 -17.02
C ASP A 81 -17.33 5.21 -17.10
N GLY A 82 -17.47 6.40 -16.49
CA GLY A 82 -18.72 7.17 -16.44
C GLY A 82 -19.79 6.61 -15.51
N ILE A 83 -19.51 5.51 -14.79
CA ILE A 83 -20.51 4.80 -13.97
C ILE A 83 -20.52 5.34 -12.53
N ASN A 84 -19.34 5.68 -11.99
CA ASN A 84 -19.20 6.01 -10.58
C ASN A 84 -19.32 7.53 -10.31
N PRO A 85 -19.89 7.95 -9.16
CA PRO A 85 -19.96 9.35 -8.78
C PRO A 85 -18.57 10.03 -8.69
N ILE A 86 -18.40 11.19 -9.33
CA ILE A 86 -17.12 11.93 -9.40
C ILE A 86 -16.56 12.25 -8.00
N ASN A 87 -17.42 12.54 -7.03
CA ASN A 87 -17.01 12.79 -5.64
C ASN A 87 -16.34 11.56 -5.00
N MET A 88 -16.89 10.36 -5.22
CA MET A 88 -16.32 9.11 -4.69
C MET A 88 -15.01 8.75 -5.40
N GLN A 89 -14.94 8.95 -6.72
CA GLN A 89 -13.69 8.77 -7.48
C GLN A 89 -12.58 9.67 -6.96
N ASN A 90 -12.86 10.96 -6.74
CA ASN A 90 -11.89 11.92 -6.23
C ASN A 90 -11.44 11.57 -4.80
N ARG A 91 -12.37 11.16 -3.93
CA ARG A 91 -12.05 10.72 -2.57
C ARG A 91 -11.13 9.51 -2.57
N LEU A 92 -11.44 8.47 -3.36
CA LEU A 92 -10.58 7.28 -3.45
C LEU A 92 -9.21 7.61 -4.05
N LYS A 93 -9.17 8.46 -5.08
CA LYS A 93 -7.92 8.96 -5.68
C LYS A 93 -7.02 9.62 -4.64
N ASP A 94 -7.57 10.46 -3.76
CA ASP A 94 -6.80 11.14 -2.72
C ASP A 94 -6.26 10.16 -1.67
N ILE A 95 -7.05 9.16 -1.27
CA ILE A 95 -6.63 8.08 -0.35
C ILE A 95 -5.46 7.30 -0.96
N VAL A 96 -5.59 6.83 -2.21
CA VAL A 96 -4.56 6.04 -2.90
C VAL A 96 -3.27 6.86 -3.12
N LYS A 97 -3.39 8.18 -3.32
CA LYS A 97 -2.24 9.10 -3.44
C LYS A 97 -1.46 9.22 -2.12
N GLN A 98 -2.14 9.12 -0.98
CA GLN A 98 -1.51 9.15 0.34
C GLN A 98 -0.88 7.81 0.72
N PHE A 99 -1.35 6.71 0.13
CA PHE A 99 -0.82 5.37 0.38
C PHE A 99 0.70 5.26 0.18
N ARG A 100 1.34 4.43 1.00
CA ARG A 100 2.79 4.21 1.03
C ARG A 100 3.07 2.71 1.08
N TYR A 101 3.76 2.23 0.06
CA TYR A 101 4.11 0.83 -0.06
C TYR A 101 5.17 0.42 0.96
N SER A 102 5.17 -0.84 1.39
CA SER A 102 6.12 -1.38 2.37
C SER A 102 7.52 -1.58 1.78
N PHE A 103 7.66 -1.57 0.46
CA PHE A 103 8.93 -1.72 -0.27
C PHE A 103 9.44 -0.40 -0.89
N LYS A 104 10.67 -0.42 -1.38
CA LYS A 104 11.31 0.65 -2.14
C LYS A 104 11.50 0.23 -3.59
N VAL A 105 11.37 1.20 -4.49
CA VAL A 105 11.70 1.05 -5.91
C VAL A 105 13.03 1.75 -6.24
N PRO A 106 13.71 1.40 -7.34
CA PRO A 106 14.97 2.02 -7.74
C PRO A 106 14.84 3.54 -7.93
N LYS A 107 15.86 4.27 -7.48
CA LYS A 107 15.87 5.75 -7.54
C LYS A 107 15.83 6.22 -8.99
N GLY A 108 15.06 7.27 -9.28
CA GLY A 108 14.95 7.85 -10.62
C GLY A 108 14.06 7.06 -11.59
N LYS A 109 13.51 5.91 -11.18
CA LYS A 109 12.55 5.14 -11.98
C LYS A 109 11.13 5.30 -11.42
N SER A 110 10.16 5.28 -12.33
CA SER A 110 8.74 5.26 -12.03
C SER A 110 8.07 4.11 -12.73
N TYR A 111 7.10 3.49 -12.06
CA TYR A 111 6.41 2.31 -12.54
C TYR A 111 4.92 2.58 -12.53
N LYS A 112 4.32 2.56 -13.73
CA LYS A 112 2.88 2.73 -13.93
C LYS A 112 2.23 1.37 -14.11
N PHE A 113 1.10 1.16 -13.47
CA PHE A 113 0.25 -0.02 -13.63
C PHE A 113 -1.21 0.37 -13.40
N GLU A 114 -2.11 -0.41 -14.01
CA GLU A 114 -3.54 -0.30 -13.78
C GLU A 114 -3.94 -1.20 -12.61
N TYR A 115 -4.87 -0.73 -11.79
CA TYR A 115 -5.43 -1.50 -10.70
C TYR A 115 -6.92 -1.20 -10.54
N THR A 116 -7.70 -2.26 -10.37
CA THR A 116 -9.14 -2.20 -10.21
C THR A 116 -9.52 -2.44 -8.76
N PHE A 117 -9.98 -1.40 -8.08
CA PHE A 117 -10.59 -1.51 -6.76
C PHE A 117 -12.02 -2.03 -6.90
N ASN A 118 -12.39 -2.99 -6.05
CA ASN A 118 -13.76 -3.49 -5.94
C ASN A 118 -14.18 -3.37 -4.46
N PHE A 119 -15.12 -2.49 -4.17
CA PHE A 119 -15.67 -2.23 -2.84
C PHE A 119 -17.13 -2.64 -2.74
#